data_AF-A0A124G9Z6-F1
#
_entry.id   AF-A0A124G9Z6-F1
#
_cell.length_a   1.000
_cell.length_b   1.000
_cell.length_c   1.000
_cell.angle_alpha   90.00
_cell.angle_beta   90.00
_cell.angle_gamma   90.00
#
_symmetry.space_group_name_H-M   'P 1'
#
loop_
_entity.id
_entity.type
_entity.pdbx_description
1 polymer ?
#
loop_
_entity_poly.entity_id
_entity_poly.type
_entity_poly.pdbx_seq_one_letter_code
_entity_poly.pdbx_strand_id
1 'polypeptide(L)'
;MKQNRVGRPVSCRCIEDIPKFTCFKPEGISPARLESVVLTVDEVEALRLADKLGLYQAEAASRMRVSRQTFGRIVESAHKKVAEAIIDGKSICVEGGNIEQVCGQAEIAGENTCVCLHCGFEKPHLEGLPCRMEQCPECGKPLIRKGRCSSVA
;
A
#
# COMPACT_ATOMS: atom_id res chain seq x y z
N MET A 1 28.05 -3.64 -23.36
CA MET A 1 27.49 -3.19 -22.06
C MET A 1 25.97 -3.06 -22.23
N LYS A 2 25.16 -3.94 -21.63
CA LYS A 2 23.69 -3.86 -21.71
C LYS A 2 23.25 -2.62 -20.93
N GLN A 3 22.73 -1.62 -21.62
CA GLN A 3 22.16 -0.43 -20.98
C GLN A 3 20.98 -0.89 -20.12
N ASN A 4 21.16 -0.86 -18.80
CA ASN A 4 20.12 -1.12 -17.83
C ASN A 4 19.15 0.06 -17.90
N ARG A 5 18.17 0.00 -18.82
CA ARG A 5 17.12 1.02 -18.90
C ARG A 5 16.39 0.98 -17.57
N VAL A 6 16.57 2.02 -16.76
CA VAL A 6 15.79 2.23 -15.55
C VAL A 6 14.33 2.18 -16.01
N GLY A 7 13.60 1.14 -15.58
CA GLY A 7 12.18 1.01 -15.89
C GLY A 7 11.47 2.28 -15.49
N ARG A 8 10.38 2.63 -16.20
CA ARG A 8 9.52 3.76 -15.81
C ARG A 8 9.29 3.67 -14.29
N PRO A 9 9.55 4.75 -13.51
CA PRO A 9 9.36 4.74 -12.06
C PRO A 9 8.00 4.15 -11.72
N VAL A 10 7.97 3.18 -10.80
CA VAL A 10 6.70 2.59 -10.35
C VAL A 10 5.90 3.71 -9.74
N SER A 11 4.75 4.02 -10.35
CA SER A 11 3.82 5.00 -9.77
C SER A 11 3.40 4.47 -8.40
N CYS A 12 3.63 5.27 -7.38
CA CYS A 12 3.20 4.97 -6.02
C CYS A 12 1.69 4.82 -6.01
N ARG A 13 1.20 3.74 -5.41
CA ARG A 13 -0.23 3.45 -5.33
C ARG A 13 -0.74 4.01 -4.03
N CYS A 14 -1.89 4.68 -4.09
CA CYS A 14 -2.46 5.22 -2.87
C CYS A 14 -3.33 4.18 -2.16
N ILE A 15 -3.21 4.16 -0.83
CA ILE A 15 -3.95 3.27 0.05
C ILE A 15 -4.60 4.10 1.15
N GLU A 16 -5.91 3.90 1.35
CA GLU A 16 -6.67 4.60 2.38
C GLU A 16 -6.64 3.87 3.73
N ASP A 17 -6.52 2.53 3.72
CA ASP A 17 -6.60 1.70 4.94
C ASP A 17 -5.45 0.69 5.00
N ILE A 18 -4.67 0.75 6.09
CA ILE A 18 -3.62 -0.25 6.32
C ILE A 18 -4.23 -1.47 7.02
N PRO A 19 -4.01 -2.69 6.49
CA PRO A 19 -4.52 -3.89 7.11
C PRO A 19 -3.95 -4.07 8.51
N LYS A 20 -4.84 -4.12 9.51
CA LYS A 20 -4.50 -4.37 10.92
C LYS A 20 -4.06 -5.82 11.19
N PHE A 21 -4.54 -6.73 10.35
CA PHE A 21 -4.20 -8.15 10.39
C PHE A 21 -3.43 -8.49 9.13
N THR A 22 -2.25 -9.06 9.32
CA THR A 22 -1.32 -9.32 8.21
C THR A 22 -1.29 -10.77 7.78
N CYS A 23 -1.83 -11.73 8.54
CA CYS A 23 -1.88 -13.12 8.12
C CYS A 23 -3.18 -13.82 8.54
N PHE A 24 -3.72 -14.63 7.63
CA PHE A 24 -4.86 -15.51 7.80
C PHE A 24 -4.42 -16.94 7.48
N LYS A 25 -4.90 -17.91 8.24
CA LYS A 25 -4.54 -19.32 8.03
C LYS A 25 -5.77 -20.22 8.06
N PRO A 26 -5.79 -21.27 7.23
CA PRO A 26 -6.79 -22.34 7.33
C PRO A 26 -6.62 -23.14 8.62
N GLU A 27 -7.71 -23.71 9.10
CA GLU A 27 -7.74 -24.59 10.25
C GLU A 27 -7.35 -26.04 9.86
N GLY A 28 -6.76 -26.79 10.80
CA GLY A 28 -6.50 -28.22 10.62
C GLY A 28 -5.20 -28.58 9.89
N ILE A 29 -4.38 -27.59 9.50
CA ILE A 29 -3.09 -27.81 8.83
C ILE A 29 -1.94 -27.58 9.81
N SER A 30 -0.98 -28.51 9.85
CA SER A 30 0.19 -28.37 10.71
C SER A 30 1.10 -27.24 10.23
N PRO A 31 1.72 -26.45 11.15
CA PRO A 31 2.57 -25.32 10.76
C PRO A 31 3.72 -25.70 9.81
N ALA A 32 4.24 -26.92 9.93
CA ALA A 32 5.35 -27.41 9.10
C ALA A 32 4.97 -27.69 7.63
N ARG A 33 3.67 -27.82 7.32
CA ARG A 33 3.16 -28.05 5.96
C ARG A 33 2.35 -26.87 5.43
N LEU A 34 2.24 -25.80 6.20
CA LEU A 34 1.43 -24.66 5.85
C LEU A 34 2.18 -23.76 4.88
N GLU A 35 1.83 -23.86 3.60
CA GLU A 35 2.29 -22.90 2.59
C GLU A 35 1.60 -21.55 2.77
N SER A 36 2.20 -20.49 2.25
CA SER A 36 1.65 -19.14 2.29
C SER A 36 1.62 -18.50 0.90
N VAL A 37 0.56 -17.75 0.64
CA VAL A 37 0.43 -16.82 -0.50
C VAL A 37 0.54 -15.42 0.05
N VAL A 38 1.37 -14.59 -0.59
CA VAL A 38 1.59 -13.21 -0.17
C VAL A 38 0.80 -12.24 -1.06
N LEU A 39 -0.14 -11.53 -0.46
CA LEU A 39 -0.79 -10.36 -1.04
C LEU A 39 0.04 -9.11 -0.72
N THR A 40 0.16 -8.20 -1.66
CA THR A 40 0.75 -6.87 -1.39
C THR A 40 -0.31 -5.95 -0.78
N VAL A 41 0.10 -4.88 -0.09
CA VAL A 41 -0.86 -3.96 0.54
C VAL A 41 -1.81 -3.33 -0.50
N ASP A 42 -1.33 -3.06 -1.72
CA ASP A 42 -2.17 -2.52 -2.79
C ASP A 42 -3.14 -3.55 -3.38
N GLU A 43 -2.80 -4.84 -3.37
CA GLU A 43 -3.74 -5.91 -3.71
C GLU A 43 -4.87 -5.98 -2.67
N VAL A 44 -4.54 -5.86 -1.38
CA VAL A 44 -5.54 -5.80 -0.31
C VAL A 44 -6.43 -4.57 -0.43
N GLU A 45 -5.87 -3.41 -0.75
CA GLU A 45 -6.66 -2.20 -0.98
C GLU A 45 -7.58 -2.34 -2.19
N ALA A 46 -7.11 -2.97 -3.28
CA ALA A 46 -7.93 -3.23 -4.45
C ALA A 46 -9.11 -4.16 -4.13
N LEU A 47 -8.88 -5.23 -3.35
CA LEU A 47 -9.96 -6.11 -2.84
C LEU A 47 -10.94 -5.33 -1.96
N ARG A 48 -10.45 -4.43 -1.10
CA ARG A 48 -11.31 -3.59 -0.25
C ARG A 48 -12.20 -2.70 -1.09
N LEU A 49 -11.66 -1.99 -2.08
CA LEU A 49 -12.40 -1.05 -2.91
C LEU A 49 -13.37 -1.75 -3.87
N ALA A 50 -12.91 -2.79 -4.57
CA ALA A 50 -13.72 -3.50 -5.57
C ALA A 50 -14.73 -4.45 -4.94
N ASP A 51 -14.27 -5.37 -4.08
CA ASP A 51 -15.08 -6.52 -3.66
C ASP A 51 -15.84 -6.24 -2.36
N LYS A 52 -15.20 -5.55 -1.40
CA LYS A 52 -15.84 -5.24 -0.11
C LYS A 52 -16.74 -4.01 -0.18
N LEU A 53 -16.30 -2.94 -0.85
CA LEU A 53 -17.07 -1.69 -1.00
C LEU A 53 -17.90 -1.61 -2.28
N GLY A 54 -17.71 -2.53 -3.22
CA GLY A 54 -18.52 -2.62 -4.44
C GLY A 54 -18.31 -1.45 -5.41
N LEU A 55 -17.19 -0.73 -5.33
CA LEU A 55 -16.96 0.44 -6.18
C LEU A 55 -16.74 0.03 -7.63
N TYR A 56 -17.20 0.88 -8.56
CA TYR A 56 -16.91 0.68 -9.97
C TYR A 56 -15.41 0.86 -10.24
N GLN A 57 -14.84 0.03 -11.13
CA GLN A 57 -13.39 -0.02 -11.38
C GLN A 57 -12.75 1.34 -11.68
N ALA A 58 -13.46 2.24 -12.38
CA ALA A 58 -12.93 3.57 -12.68
C ALA A 58 -12.81 4.43 -11.41
N GLU A 59 -13.77 4.33 -10.50
CA GLU A 59 -13.76 5.05 -9.22
C GLU A 59 -12.67 4.50 -8.30
N ALA A 60 -12.60 3.17 -8.16
CA ALA A 60 -11.58 2.52 -7.33
C ALA A 60 -10.14 2.81 -7.85
N ALA A 61 -9.95 2.80 -9.17
CA ALA A 61 -8.68 3.18 -9.79
C ALA A 61 -8.30 4.64 -9.48
N SER A 62 -9.27 5.54 -9.50
CA SER A 62 -9.08 6.95 -9.14
C SER A 62 -8.63 7.11 -7.69
N ARG A 63 -9.27 6.40 -6.74
CA ARG A 63 -8.88 6.42 -5.32
C ARG A 63 -7.46 5.91 -5.10
N MET A 64 -7.06 4.86 -5.82
CA MET A 64 -5.68 4.33 -5.77
C MET A 64 -4.65 5.15 -6.58
N ARG A 65 -5.08 6.22 -7.28
CA ARG A 65 -4.26 7.04 -8.19
C ARG A 65 -3.55 6.22 -9.28
N VAL A 66 -4.24 5.23 -9.84
CA VAL A 66 -3.73 4.39 -10.94
C VAL A 66 -4.66 4.46 -12.14
N SER A 67 -4.18 4.03 -13.31
CA SER A 67 -5.06 3.86 -14.47
C SER A 67 -6.05 2.71 -14.22
N ARG A 68 -7.23 2.79 -14.84
CA ARG A 68 -8.24 1.71 -14.79
C ARG A 68 -7.67 0.34 -15.18
N GLN A 69 -6.77 0.32 -16.18
CA GLN A 69 -6.09 -0.90 -16.63
C GLN A 69 -5.15 -1.47 -15.56
N THR A 70 -4.38 -0.60 -14.89
CA THR A 70 -3.51 -1.02 -13.78
C THR A 70 -4.32 -1.55 -12.61
N PHE A 71 -5.41 -0.87 -12.25
CA PHE A 71 -6.33 -1.34 -11.21
C PHE A 71 -6.88 -2.73 -11.53
N GLY A 72 -7.36 -2.95 -12.77
CA GLY A 72 -7.84 -4.26 -13.20
C GLY A 72 -6.80 -5.37 -13.04
N ARG A 73 -5.53 -5.10 -13.38
CA ARG A 73 -4.42 -6.06 -13.19
C ARG A 73 -4.14 -6.36 -11.72
N ILE A 74 -4.27 -5.36 -10.84
CA ILE A 74 -4.07 -5.55 -9.39
C ILE A 74 -5.18 -6.45 -8.85
N VAL A 75 -6.45 -6.17 -9.19
CA VAL A 75 -7.59 -6.99 -8.76
C VAL A 75 -7.46 -8.43 -9.27
N GLU A 76 -7.11 -8.62 -10.55
CA GLU A 76 -6.92 -9.94 -11.14
C GLU A 76 -5.80 -10.74 -10.43
N SER A 77 -4.67 -10.09 -10.14
CA SER A 77 -3.58 -10.70 -9.36
C SER A 77 -4.05 -11.10 -7.96
N ALA A 78 -4.76 -10.20 -7.27
CA ALA A 78 -5.29 -10.44 -5.94
C ALA A 78 -6.29 -11.62 -5.92
N HIS A 79 -7.24 -11.66 -6.85
CA HIS A 79 -8.21 -12.75 -6.98
C HIS A 79 -7.54 -14.09 -7.22
N LYS A 80 -6.52 -14.14 -8.09
CA LYS A 80 -5.78 -15.38 -8.34
C LYS A 80 -5.10 -15.92 -7.07
N LYS A 81 -4.44 -15.03 -6.31
CA LYS A 81 -3.77 -15.38 -5.06
C LYS A 81 -4.74 -15.85 -3.97
N VAL A 82 -5.88 -15.16 -3.83
CA VAL A 82 -6.94 -15.55 -2.90
C VAL A 82 -7.53 -16.90 -3.28
N ALA A 83 -7.81 -17.11 -4.58
CA ALA A 83 -8.31 -18.39 -5.07
C ALA A 83 -7.33 -19.54 -4.82
N GLU A 84 -6.03 -19.34 -5.09
CA GLU A 84 -4.99 -20.32 -4.78
C GLU A 84 -4.99 -20.67 -3.29
N ALA A 85 -5.02 -19.67 -2.41
CA ALA A 85 -5.01 -19.92 -0.97
C ALA A 85 -6.24 -20.69 -0.48
N ILE A 86 -7.43 -20.37 -1.01
CA ILE A 86 -8.67 -21.05 -0.62
C ILE A 86 -8.70 -22.49 -1.15
N ILE A 87 -8.32 -22.72 -2.42
CA ILE A 87 -8.42 -24.03 -3.07
C ILE A 87 -7.34 -24.98 -2.56
N ASP A 88 -6.10 -24.51 -2.42
CA ASP A 88 -4.96 -25.35 -2.02
C ASP A 88 -4.77 -25.40 -0.50
N GLY A 89 -5.59 -24.68 0.27
CA GLY A 89 -5.47 -24.63 1.73
C GLY A 89 -4.19 -23.94 2.20
N LYS A 90 -3.81 -22.82 1.58
CA LYS A 90 -2.64 -22.03 1.97
C LYS A 90 -3.04 -20.90 2.92
N SER A 91 -2.10 -20.45 3.72
CA SER A 91 -2.25 -19.20 4.47
C SER A 91 -2.15 -17.99 3.52
N ILE A 92 -2.84 -16.90 3.87
CA ILE A 92 -2.76 -15.62 3.16
C ILE A 92 -2.02 -14.66 4.08
N CYS A 93 -0.85 -14.18 3.66
CA CYS A 93 -0.14 -13.13 4.36
C CYS A 93 -0.08 -11.86 3.52
N VAL A 94 0.04 -10.71 4.19
CA VAL A 94 0.07 -9.39 3.60
C VAL A 94 1.43 -8.79 3.89
N GLU A 95 2.23 -8.59 2.85
CA GLU A 95 3.58 -8.05 2.96
C GLU A 95 3.92 -7.17 1.74
N GLY A 96 4.73 -6.13 1.98
CA GLY A 96 5.32 -5.32 0.92
C GLY A 96 4.36 -4.48 0.08
N GLY A 97 4.94 -3.66 -0.80
CA GLY A 97 4.22 -2.77 -1.71
C GLY A 97 4.90 -1.41 -1.83
N ASN A 98 4.87 -0.81 -3.03
CA ASN A 98 5.30 0.58 -3.23
C ASN A 98 4.10 1.50 -3.05
N ILE A 99 3.83 1.86 -1.80
CA ILE A 99 2.59 2.53 -1.42
C ILE A 99 2.86 3.95 -0.90
N GLU A 100 1.97 4.88 -1.24
CA GLU A 100 1.86 6.16 -0.56
C GLU A 100 0.70 6.05 0.42
N GLN A 101 1.02 6.04 1.71
CA GLN A 101 0.02 6.11 2.76
C GLN A 101 -0.44 7.58 2.86
N VAL A 102 -1.76 7.81 2.79
CA VAL A 102 -2.48 9.10 2.79
C VAL A 102 -2.71 9.73 1.40
N CYS A 103 -3.82 9.37 0.76
CA CYS A 103 -4.48 10.19 -0.28
C CYS A 103 -5.61 10.99 0.36
N GLY A 104 -5.24 12.01 1.14
CA GLY A 104 -6.03 13.23 1.12
C GLY A 104 -5.98 13.80 -0.29
N GLN A 105 -7.14 14.21 -0.83
CA GLN A 105 -7.33 14.74 -2.17
C GLN A 105 -6.22 15.74 -2.53
N ALA A 106 -5.41 15.41 -3.55
CA ALA A 106 -4.41 16.31 -4.08
C ALA A 106 -5.00 16.96 -5.34
N GLU A 107 -5.87 17.95 -5.13
CA GLU A 107 -5.87 19.08 -6.05
C GLU A 107 -4.85 20.08 -5.53
N ILE A 108 -3.81 20.28 -6.34
CA ILE A 108 -2.97 21.48 -6.46
C ILE A 108 -1.83 21.64 -5.42
N ALA A 109 -0.62 21.68 -5.99
CA ALA A 109 0.57 22.43 -5.57
C ALA A 109 0.95 22.49 -4.07
N GLY A 110 2.06 21.83 -3.75
CA GLY A 110 3.12 22.50 -3.00
C GLY A 110 2.90 22.74 -1.50
N GLU A 111 2.08 21.96 -0.80
CA GLU A 111 2.08 22.04 0.66
C GLU A 111 3.26 21.26 1.24
N ASN A 112 4.27 22.04 1.63
CA ASN A 112 5.46 21.64 2.36
C ASN A 112 5.02 21.05 3.71
N THR A 113 4.57 19.79 3.76
CA THR A 113 4.04 19.15 4.98
C THR A 113 4.80 17.86 5.28
N CYS A 114 5.24 17.69 6.52
CA CYS A 114 5.78 16.43 7.05
C CYS A 114 4.66 15.67 7.78
N VAL A 115 4.52 14.36 7.51
CA VAL A 115 3.52 13.46 8.08
C VAL A 115 4.16 12.29 8.83
N CYS A 116 3.49 11.81 9.87
CA CYS A 116 3.87 10.59 10.58
C CYS A 116 3.04 9.40 10.08
N LEU A 117 3.69 8.36 9.55
CA LEU A 117 3.01 7.16 9.05
C LEU A 117 2.46 6.23 10.14
N HIS A 118 2.80 6.50 11.40
CA HIS A 118 2.40 5.64 12.51
C HIS A 118 1.15 6.13 13.24
N CYS A 119 0.98 7.44 13.41
CA CYS A 119 -0.19 8.01 14.08
C CYS A 119 -0.99 9.00 13.22
N GLY A 120 -0.48 9.39 12.04
CA GLY A 120 -1.17 10.35 11.16
C GLY A 120 -0.93 11.82 11.50
N PHE A 121 -0.03 12.14 12.44
CA PHE A 121 0.32 13.52 12.77
C PHE A 121 0.87 14.29 11.54
N GLU A 122 0.35 15.49 11.29
CA GLU A 122 0.78 16.36 10.20
C GLU A 122 1.33 17.69 10.72
N LYS A 123 2.42 18.18 10.12
CA LYS A 123 2.97 19.51 10.42
C LYS A 123 3.60 20.15 9.19
N PRO A 124 3.68 21.48 9.10
CA PRO A 124 4.44 22.13 8.03
C PRO A 124 5.93 21.75 8.10
N HIS A 125 6.53 21.60 6.93
CA HIS A 125 7.94 21.34 6.71
C HIS A 125 8.70 22.64 6.95
N LEU A 126 9.65 22.58 7.88
CA LEU A 126 10.57 23.67 8.16
C LEU A 126 11.74 23.61 7.18
N GLU A 127 11.95 24.71 6.45
CA GLU A 127 13.07 24.82 5.51
C GLU A 127 14.41 24.64 6.26
N GLY A 128 15.34 23.91 5.64
CA GLY A 128 16.64 23.59 6.25
C GLY A 128 16.66 22.38 7.18
N LEU A 129 15.51 21.82 7.57
CA LEU A 129 15.42 20.62 8.40
C LEU A 129 14.85 19.43 7.62
N PRO A 130 15.65 18.36 7.35
CA PRO A 130 15.13 17.15 6.72
C PRO A 130 14.03 16.50 7.59
N CYS A 131 12.84 16.21 7.04
CA CYS A 131 11.74 15.59 7.83
C CYS A 131 12.19 14.30 8.57
N ARG A 132 13.16 13.54 8.03
CA ARG A 132 13.68 12.31 8.65
C ARG A 132 14.40 12.54 9.99
N MET A 133 14.83 13.77 10.28
CA MET A 133 15.50 14.15 11.53
C MET A 133 14.49 14.65 12.58
N GLU A 134 13.26 14.90 12.15
CA GLU A 134 12.17 15.35 13.01
C GLU A 134 11.39 14.15 13.53
N GLN A 135 11.21 14.09 14.86
CA GLN A 135 10.43 13.06 15.52
C GLN A 135 9.00 13.54 15.73
N CYS A 136 8.04 12.65 15.49
CA CYS A 136 6.64 12.90 15.78
C CYS A 136 6.45 13.16 17.29
N PRO A 137 5.81 14.27 17.69
CA PRO A 137 5.59 14.57 19.10
C PRO A 137 4.62 13.59 19.78
N GLU A 138 3.78 12.89 19.01
CA GLU A 138 2.81 11.93 19.56
C GLU A 138 3.37 10.52 19.74
N CYS A 139 4.31 10.08 18.89
CA CYS A 139 4.78 8.69 18.91
C CYS A 139 6.29 8.49 18.74
N GLY A 140 7.08 9.57 18.63
CA GLY A 140 8.55 9.52 18.56
C GLY A 140 9.14 9.02 17.24
N LYS A 141 8.31 8.56 16.28
CA LYS A 141 8.79 8.06 14.98
C LYS A 141 9.16 9.19 14.02
N PRO A 142 10.12 8.98 13.09
CA PRO A 142 10.53 10.02 12.15
C PRO A 142 9.40 10.43 11.21
N LEU A 143 9.36 11.71 10.86
CA LEU A 143 8.39 12.24 9.90
C LEU A 143 8.88 12.08 8.44
N ILE A 144 7.93 12.03 7.51
CA ILE A 144 8.19 11.89 6.08
C ILE A 144 7.48 13.01 5.32
N ARG A 145 8.08 13.51 4.24
CA ARG A 145 7.46 14.56 3.41
C ARG A 145 6.25 13.98 2.67
N LYS A 146 5.09 14.64 2.78
CA LYS A 146 3.84 14.28 2.09
C LYS A 146 4.10 14.23 0.58
N GLY A 147 3.71 13.14 -0.08
CA GLY A 147 3.89 12.93 -1.53
C GLY A 147 5.23 12.33 -1.99
N ARG A 148 5.96 11.62 -1.12
CA ARG A 148 7.03 10.70 -1.56
C ARG A 148 6.64 9.25 -1.32
N CYS A 149 6.80 8.41 -2.35
CA CYS A 149 6.80 6.95 -2.23
C CYS A 149 7.65 6.48 -1.05
N SER A 150 7.02 5.78 -0.11
CA SER A 150 7.73 5.00 0.90
C SER A 150 7.52 3.53 0.57
N SER A 151 8.61 2.78 0.36
CA SER A 151 8.53 1.32 0.39
C SER A 151 8.16 0.92 1.81
N VAL A 152 6.96 0.38 1.99
CA VAL A 152 6.59 -0.24 3.27
C VAL A 152 7.20 -1.64 3.26
N ALA A 153 8.09 -1.86 4.22
CA ALA A 153 8.74 -3.15 4.48
C ALA A 153 7.77 -4.09 5.18
#